data_AF-A0A349B4F3-F1
#
_entry.id   AF-A0A349B4F3-F1
#
_cell.length_a   1.000
_cell.length_b   1.000
_cell.length_c   1.000
_cell.angle_alpha   90.00
_cell.angle_beta   90.00
_cell.angle_gamma   90.00
#
_symmetry.space_group_name_H-M   'P 1'
#
loop_
_entity.id
_entity.type
_entity.pdbx_description
1 polymer ?
#
loop_
_entity_poly.entity_id
_entity_poly.type
_entity_poly.pdbx_seq_one_letter_code
_entity_poly.pdbx_strand_id
1 'polypeptide(L)' 'NVSLDSLRRDRFLELTRRDELDRVLDGIEAAKEAGLDPVKVNVVLVGGVNDDEVVDFARFGRDNDVTVRFIEFM' A
#
# COMPACT_ATOMS: atom_id res chain seq x y z
N ASN A 1 -9.68 -1.29 -5.35
CA ASN A 1 -8.89 -0.14 -4.86
C ASN A 1 -8.63 -0.38 -3.39
N VAL A 2 -7.37 -0.35 -2.96
CA VAL A 2 -6.93 -0.51 -1.58
C VAL A 2 -6.12 0.72 -1.19
N SER A 3 -6.37 1.30 -0.03
CA SER A 3 -5.53 2.37 0.52
C SER A 3 -4.48 1.74 1.44
N LEU A 4 -3.21 2.07 1.22
CA LEU A 4 -2.09 1.55 1.99
C LEU A 4 -0.96 2.57 1.94
N ASP A 5 -0.78 3.32 3.02
CA ASP A 5 0.17 4.45 3.05
C ASP A 5 1.56 4.06 3.60
N SER A 6 1.76 2.82 4.05
CA SER A 6 3.07 2.31 4.44
C SER A 6 3.15 0.79 4.33
N LEU A 7 4.31 0.27 3.92
CA LEU A 7 4.67 -1.15 3.96
C LEU A 7 5.42 -1.52 5.25
N ARG A 8 5.75 -0.53 6.09
CA ARG A 8 6.38 -0.74 7.40
C ARG A 8 5.31 -0.84 8.48
N ARG A 9 5.33 -1.92 9.26
CA ARG A 9 4.30 -2.24 10.26
C ARG A 9 4.15 -1.18 11.34
N ASP A 10 5.26 -0.65 11.84
CA ASP A 10 5.30 0.42 12.85
C ASP A 10 4.66 1.71 12.33
N ARG A 11 5.01 2.13 11.12
CA ARG A 11 4.44 3.32 10.48
C ARG A 11 2.99 3.12 10.07
N PHE A 12 2.63 1.95 9.56
CA PHE A 12 1.24 1.58 9.30
C PHE A 12 0.39 1.69 10.56
N LEU A 13 0.89 1.18 11.70
CA LEU A 13 0.21 1.28 12.98
C LEU A 13 0.06 2.74 13.42
N GLU A 14 1.09 3.57 13.26
CA GLU A 14 1.03 5.00 13.57
C GLU A 14 -0.04 5.73 12.75
N LEU A 15 -0.08 5.49 11.43
CA LEU A 15 -1.00 6.15 10.51
C LEU A 15 -2.45 5.68 10.67
N THR A 16 -2.67 4.36 10.79
CA THR A 16 -4.01 3.76 10.77
C THR A 16 -4.59 3.53 12.16
N ARG A 17 -3.75 3.56 13.20
CA ARG A 17 -4.06 3.18 14.60
C ARG A 17 -4.53 1.73 14.74
N ARG A 18 -4.20 0.87 13.78
CA ARG A 18 -4.53 -0.56 13.76
C ARG A 18 -3.32 -1.38 13.35
N ASP A 19 -3.08 -2.48 14.04
CA ASP A 19 -2.01 -3.43 13.68
C ASP A 19 -2.56 -4.50 12.72
N GLU A 20 -2.92 -4.08 11.51
CA GLU A 20 -3.61 -4.90 10.51
C GLU A 20 -2.91 -4.90 9.13
N LEU A 21 -1.62 -4.56 9.08
CA LEU A 21 -0.87 -4.53 7.80
C LEU A 21 -0.94 -5.87 7.07
N ASP A 22 -0.65 -6.97 7.78
CA ASP A 22 -0.68 -8.32 7.22
C ASP A 22 -2.05 -8.65 6.62
N ARG A 23 -3.13 -8.24 7.30
CA ARG A 23 -4.51 -8.43 6.83
C ARG A 23 -4.80 -7.65 5.55
N VAL A 24 -4.24 -6.45 5.39
CA VAL A 24 -4.38 -5.66 4.16
C VAL A 24 -3.63 -6.34 3.01
N LEU A 25 -2.43 -6.85 3.26
CA LEU A 25 -1.64 -7.57 2.27
C LEU A 25 -2.32 -8.87 1.83
N ASP A 26 -2.86 -9.65 2.78
CA ASP A 26 -3.66 -10.85 2.50
C ASP A 26 -4.91 -10.50 1.66
N GLY A 27 -5.55 -9.37 1.95
CA GLY A 27 -6.69 -8.88 1.18
C GLY A 27 -6.35 -8.47 -0.25
N ILE A 28 -5.14 -7.95 -0.47
CA ILE A 28 -4.63 -7.65 -1.82
C ILE A 28 -4.44 -8.95 -2.60
N GLU A 29 -3.83 -9.98 -1.99
CA GLU A 29 -3.64 -11.27 -2.65
C GLU A 29 -4.97 -11.97 -2.94
N ALA A 30 -5.87 -12.02 -1.96
CA ALA A 30 -7.20 -12.60 -2.15
C ALA A 30 -8.01 -11.88 -3.25
N ALA A 31 -7.86 -10.56 -3.39
CA ALA A 31 -8.49 -9.81 -4.48
C ALA A 31 -7.93 -10.22 -5.85
N LYS A 32 -6.62 -10.45 -5.95
CA LYS A 32 -5.98 -10.97 -7.17
C LYS A 32 -6.45 -12.37 -7.50
N GLU A 33 -6.46 -13.28 -6.52
CA GLU A 33 -6.94 -14.66 -6.68
C GLU A 33 -8.41 -14.71 -7.12
N ALA A 34 -9.22 -13.77 -6.66
CA ALA A 34 -10.62 -13.62 -7.08
C ALA A 34 -10.80 -13.04 -8.50
N GLY A 35 -9.70 -12.72 -9.21
CA GLY A 35 -9.73 -12.18 -10.57
C GLY A 35 -10.10 -10.70 -10.64
N LEU A 36 -9.94 -9.94 -9.56
CA LEU A 36 -10.16 -8.49 -9.56
C LEU A 36 -8.99 -7.76 -10.21
N ASP A 37 -8.95 -7.74 -11.53
CA ASP A 37 -7.86 -7.14 -12.31
C ASP A 37 -8.27 -5.78 -12.93
N PRO A 38 -7.49 -4.69 -12.74
CA PRO A 38 -6.30 -4.59 -11.89
C PRO A 38 -6.62 -4.26 -10.43
N VAL A 39 -5.89 -4.90 -9.51
CA VAL A 39 -5.82 -4.45 -8.11
C VAL A 39 -4.99 -3.17 -8.05
N LYS A 40 -5.59 -2.11 -7.52
CA LYS A 40 -4.98 -0.78 -7.40
C LYS A 40 -4.68 -0.45 -5.95
N VAL A 41 -3.45 -0.07 -5.65
CA VAL A 41 -3.01 0.41 -4.34
C VAL A 41 -2.78 1.91 -4.40
N ASN A 42 -3.43 2.64 -3.50
CA ASN A 42 -3.29 4.08 -3.33
C ASN A 42 -2.39 4.38 -2.16
N VAL A 43 -1.39 5.22 -2.40
CA VAL A 43 -0.42 5.70 -1.40
C VAL A 43 -0.50 7.22 -1.39
N VAL A 44 -0.97 7.80 -0.30
CA VAL A 44 -0.85 9.24 -0.05
C VAL A 44 0.53 9.52 0.52
N LEU A 45 1.34 10.29 -0.21
CA LEU A 45 2.70 10.63 0.20
C LEU A 45 2.71 11.90 1.05
N VAL A 46 3.28 11.79 2.24
CA VAL A 46 3.49 12.88 3.18
C VAL A 46 5.00 13.01 3.44
N GLY A 47 5.56 14.17 3.07
CA GLY A 47 6.99 14.43 3.20
C GLY A 47 7.48 14.36 4.66
N GLY A 48 8.56 13.61 4.89
CA GLY A 48 9.11 13.34 6.21
C GLY A 48 8.38 12.24 6.98
N VAL A 49 7.34 11.62 6.40
CA VAL A 49 6.55 10.56 7.05
C VAL A 49 6.73 9.23 6.32
N ASN A 50 6.35 9.15 5.05
CA ASN A 50 6.37 7.91 4.25
C ASN A 50 6.96 8.10 2.83
N ASP A 51 7.48 9.28 2.51
CA ASP A 51 8.11 9.58 1.22
C ASP A 51 9.39 8.76 0.98
N ASP A 52 9.99 8.22 2.05
CA ASP A 52 11.10 7.28 1.95
C ASP A 52 10.71 5.89 1.40
N GLU A 53 9.41 5.56 1.33
CA GLU A 53 8.89 4.27 0.84
C GLU A 53 8.47 4.30 -0.64
N VAL A 54 8.64 5.41 -1.37
CA VAL A 54 8.21 5.53 -2.78
C VAL A 54 8.78 4.41 -3.65
N VAL A 55 10.08 4.12 -3.49
CA VAL A 55 10.74 3.05 -4.25
C VAL A 55 10.30 1.67 -3.79
N ASP A 56 10.01 1.51 -2.49
CA ASP A 56 9.53 0.24 -1.93
C ASP A 56 8.14 -0.10 -2.48
N PHE A 57 7.26 0.89 -2.56
CA PHE A 57 5.96 0.74 -3.22
C PHE A 57 6.09 0.48 -4.73
N ALA A 58 7.04 1.13 -5.42
CA ALA A 58 7.28 0.83 -6.84
C ALA A 58 7.74 -0.63 -7.07
N ARG A 59 8.60 -1.16 -6.19
CA ARG A 59 8.99 -2.57 -6.19
C ARG A 59 7.82 -3.48 -5.84
N PHE A 60 7.06 -3.14 -4.80
CA PHE A 60 5.87 -3.88 -4.41
C PHE A 60 4.88 -4.02 -5.56
N GLY A 61 4.60 -2.93 -6.29
CA GLY A 61 3.74 -2.95 -7.47
C GLY A 61 4.24 -3.90 -8.56
N ARG A 62 5.55 -3.83 -8.86
CA ARG A 62 6.20 -4.70 -9.85
C ARG A 62 6.16 -6.17 -9.45
N ASP A 63 6.48 -6.47 -8.20
CA ASP A 63 6.70 -7.84 -7.73
C ASP A 63 5.37 -8.56 -7.44
N ASN A 64 4.30 -7.81 -7.13
CA ASN A 64 2.99 -8.37 -6.76
C ASN A 64 1.92 -8.20 -7.83
N ASP A 65 2.26 -7.70 -9.01
CA ASP A 65 1.32 -7.44 -10.12
C ASP A 65 0.13 -6.55 -9.69
N VAL A 66 0.46 -5.43 -9.03
CA VAL A 66 -0.54 -4.43 -8.60
C VAL A 66 -0.20 -3.05 -9.11
N THR A 67 -1.22 -2.29 -9.49
CA THR A 67 -1.03 -0.90 -9.93
C THR A 67 -0.93 0.02 -8.73
N VAL A 68 0.26 0.55 -8.45
CA VAL A 68 0.48 1.56 -7.40
C VAL A 68 0.21 2.95 -7.95
N ARG A 69 -0.50 3.77 -7.17
CA ARG A 69 -0.77 5.19 -7.46
C ARG A 69 -0.32 6.04 -6.29
N PHE A 70 0.57 6.97 -6.57
CA PHE A 70 0.99 7.99 -5.61
C PHE A 70 0.06 9.20 -5.70
N ILE A 71 -0.34 9.70 -4.54
CA ILE A 71 -1.25 10.83 -4.39
C ILE A 71 -0.55 11.86 -3.51
N GLU A 72 -0.51 13.12 -3.94
CA GLU A 72 0.01 14.22 -3.12
C GLU A 72 -0.91 14.47 -1.93
N PHE A 73 -0.32 14.70 -0.75
CA PHE A 73 -1.07 15.16 0.42
C PHE A 73 -1.55 16.60 0.23
N MET A 74 -2.83 16.86 0.50
CA MET A 74 -3.49 18.17 0.37
C MET A 74 -3.87 18.75 1.73
#